data_AF-A0A8X6RSN6-F1
#
_entry.id   AF-A0A8X6RSN6-F1
#
_cell.length_a   1.000
_cell.length_b   1.000
_cell.length_c   1.000
_cell.angle_alpha   90.00
_cell.angle_beta   90.00
_cell.angle_gamma   90.00
#
_symmetry.space_group_name_H-M   'P 1'
#
loop_
_entity.id
_entity.type
_entity.pdbx_description
1 polymer ?
#
loop_
_entity_poly.entity_id
_entity_poly.type
_entity_poly.pdbx_seq_one_letter_code
_entity_poly.pdbx_strand_id
1 'polypeptide(L)'
;MAFLIRSKKIDLDESPDPSMSKIVLRNLIISSKYYKEEEAKELLEVITAERLETEQRQKLEQQEQLSIEKLRLEMELSRIANQSANQNNGQTSRVKSLDEIVKMVRLLTVKVPNKSDGWEYFFSSLEKGFR
;
A
#
# COMPACT_ATOMS: atom_id res chain seq x y z
N MET A 1 -37.80 32.17 -35.47
CA MET A 1 -36.80 32.46 -36.52
C MET A 1 -36.19 31.13 -36.96
N ALA A 2 -36.46 30.68 -38.18
CA ALA A 2 -36.01 29.39 -38.68
C ALA A 2 -34.55 29.50 -39.16
N PHE A 3 -33.65 28.68 -38.63
CA PHE A 3 -32.27 28.59 -39.12
C PHE A 3 -32.24 27.72 -40.37
N LEU A 4 -32.16 28.36 -41.55
CA LEU A 4 -31.83 27.66 -42.80
C LEU A 4 -30.36 27.21 -42.75
N ILE A 5 -30.13 25.91 -42.57
CA ILE A 5 -28.83 25.32 -42.86
C ILE A 5 -28.75 25.17 -44.38
N ARG A 6 -28.10 26.14 -45.03
CA ARG A 6 -27.75 26.06 -46.46
C ARG A 6 -26.73 24.94 -46.64
N SER A 7 -27.18 23.78 -47.12
CA SER A 7 -26.30 22.68 -47.52
C SER A 7 -25.54 23.06 -48.81
N LYS A 8 -24.42 23.78 -48.66
CA LYS A 8 -23.40 23.80 -49.71
C LYS A 8 -22.92 22.36 -49.88
N LYS A 9 -23.03 21.81 -51.09
CA LYS A 9 -22.28 20.62 -51.48
C LYS A 9 -20.81 21.03 -51.47
N ILE A 10 -20.13 20.70 -50.37
CA ILE A 10 -18.68 20.83 -50.26
C ILE A 10 -18.16 19.52 -50.82
N ASP A 11 -17.52 19.59 -51.98
CA ASP A 11 -16.79 18.45 -52.52
C ASP A 11 -15.52 18.26 -51.67
N LEU A 12 -15.16 17.01 -51.39
CA LEU A 12 -14.03 16.62 -50.51
C LEU A 12 -12.64 17.11 -50.99
N ASP A 13 -12.58 17.81 -52.13
CA ASP A 13 -11.36 18.34 -52.76
C ASP A 13 -10.92 19.68 -52.14
N GLU A 14 -11.78 20.31 -51.33
CA GLU A 14 -11.44 21.46 -50.48
C GLU A 14 -11.09 21.00 -49.06
N SER A 15 -9.93 21.41 -48.56
CA SER A 15 -9.46 21.08 -47.20
C SER A 15 -10.50 21.48 -46.16
N PRO A 16 -10.94 20.56 -45.28
CA PRO A 16 -11.99 20.86 -44.31
C PRO A 16 -11.51 21.91 -43.30
N ASP A 17 -12.33 22.94 -43.07
CA ASP A 17 -12.10 23.97 -42.05
C ASP A 17 -12.03 23.30 -40.65
N PRO A 18 -10.94 23.50 -39.87
CA PRO A 18 -10.81 22.93 -38.53
C PRO A 18 -11.87 23.42 -37.52
N SER A 19 -12.60 24.51 -37.83
CA SER A 19 -13.76 24.97 -37.04
C SER A 19 -15.06 24.22 -37.37
N MET A 20 -15.06 23.29 -38.33
CA MET A 20 -16.25 22.55 -38.75
C MET A 20 -16.77 21.65 -37.63
N SER A 21 -18.10 21.67 -37.41
CA SER A 21 -18.71 20.81 -36.39
C SER A 21 -18.55 19.32 -36.72
N LYS A 22 -18.39 18.48 -35.68
CA LYS A 22 -18.26 17.01 -35.81
C LYS A 22 -19.39 16.38 -36.64
N ILE A 23 -20.61 16.90 -36.51
CA ILE A 23 -21.78 16.39 -37.25
C ILE A 23 -21.64 16.66 -38.75
N VAL A 24 -21.20 17.87 -39.12
CA VAL A 24 -20.98 18.24 -40.53
C VAL A 24 -19.84 17.43 -41.13
N LEU A 25 -18.74 17.26 -40.40
CA LEU A 25 -17.61 16.40 -40.82
C LEU A 25 -18.05 14.96 -41.05
N ARG A 26 -18.82 14.37 -40.12
CA ARG A 26 -19.35 13.01 -40.27
C ARG A 26 -20.18 12.89 -41.55
N ASN A 27 -21.10 13.82 -41.77
CA ASN A 27 -21.96 13.80 -42.96
C ASN A 27 -21.15 13.93 -44.25
N LEU A 28 -20.12 14.78 -44.24
CA LEU A 28 -19.21 14.97 -45.37
C LEU A 28 -18.44 13.67 -45.68
N ILE A 29 -17.89 13.02 -44.66
CA ILE A 29 -17.18 11.73 -44.79
C ILE A 29 -18.13 10.66 -45.36
N ILE A 30 -19.32 10.47 -44.78
CA ILE A 30 -20.27 9.44 -45.23
C ILE A 30 -20.75 9.70 -46.66
N SER A 31 -20.89 10.98 -47.05
CA SER A 31 -21.29 11.36 -48.41
C SER A 31 -20.18 11.21 -49.45
N SER A 32 -18.94 10.94 -49.03
CA SER A 32 -17.80 10.78 -49.94
C SER A 32 -17.92 9.50 -50.76
N LYS A 33 -17.60 9.59 -52.06
CA LYS A 33 -17.48 8.42 -52.95
C LYS A 33 -16.39 7.43 -52.53
N TYR A 34 -15.46 7.86 -51.69
CA TYR A 34 -14.36 7.04 -51.18
C TYR A 34 -14.69 6.38 -49.83
N TYR A 35 -15.78 6.78 -49.19
CA TYR A 35 -16.20 6.16 -47.94
C TYR A 35 -16.80 4.79 -48.22
N LYS A 36 -16.25 3.79 -47.54
CA LYS A 36 -16.70 2.41 -47.60
C LYS A 36 -17.15 1.99 -46.23
N GLU A 37 -18.46 1.86 -46.06
CA GLU A 37 -19.09 1.62 -44.76
C GLU A 37 -18.59 0.32 -44.11
N GLU A 38 -18.46 -0.76 -44.88
CA GLU A 38 -18.04 -2.06 -44.36
C GLU A 38 -16.58 -2.06 -43.90
N GLU A 39 -15.65 -1.45 -44.66
CA GLU A 39 -14.25 -1.29 -44.24
C GLU A 39 -14.14 -0.41 -42.97
N ALA A 40 -14.99 0.63 -42.86
CA ALA A 40 -15.03 1.48 -41.68
C ALA A 40 -15.58 0.74 -40.44
N LYS A 41 -16.55 -0.17 -40.62
CA LYS A 41 -17.07 -1.02 -39.54
C LYS A 41 -16.03 -2.04 -39.09
N GLU A 42 -15.37 -2.72 -40.01
CA GLU A 42 -14.30 -3.66 -39.70
C GLU A 42 -13.17 -2.99 -38.93
N LEU A 43 -12.72 -1.81 -39.39
CA LEU A 43 -11.70 -1.03 -38.68
C LEU A 43 -12.17 -0.61 -37.27
N LEU A 44 -13.44 -0.23 -37.12
CA LEU A 44 -14.00 0.11 -35.82
C LEU A 44 -14.00 -1.11 -34.89
N GLU A 45 -14.38 -2.28 -35.39
CA GLU A 45 -14.37 -3.53 -34.62
C GLU A 45 -12.95 -3.83 -34.12
N VAL A 46 -11.95 -3.78 -34.99
CA VAL A 46 -10.53 -3.96 -34.63
C VAL A 46 -10.09 -2.97 -33.55
N ILE A 47 -10.39 -1.67 -33.73
CA ILE A 47 -10.03 -0.63 -32.74
C ILE A 47 -10.73 -0.89 -31.40
N THR A 48 -12.00 -1.30 -31.42
CA THR A 48 -12.73 -1.59 -30.17
C THR A 48 -12.20 -2.83 -29.47
N ALA A 49 -11.83 -3.87 -30.21
CA ALA A 49 -11.22 -5.07 -29.66
C ALA A 49 -9.86 -4.78 -29.03
N GLU A 50 -8.99 -4.04 -29.73
CA GLU A 50 -7.68 -3.62 -29.22
C GLU A 50 -7.79 -2.75 -27.96
N ARG A 51 -8.75 -1.82 -27.94
CA ARG A 51 -9.03 -0.99 -26.75
C ARG A 51 -9.51 -1.85 -25.57
N LEU A 52 -10.37 -2.82 -25.83
CA LEU A 52 -10.84 -3.72 -24.78
C LEU A 52 -9.70 -4.58 -24.22
N GLU A 53 -8.85 -5.12 -25.09
CA GLU A 53 -7.68 -5.91 -24.68
C GLU A 53 -6.70 -5.08 -23.84
N THR A 54 -6.41 -3.85 -24.27
CA THR A 54 -5.51 -2.95 -23.53
C THR A 54 -6.08 -2.54 -22.18
N GLU A 55 -7.38 -2.26 -22.08
CA GLU A 55 -8.05 -1.98 -20.80
C GLU A 55 -8.03 -3.20 -19.87
N GLN A 56 -8.28 -4.40 -20.39
CA GLN A 56 -8.21 -5.64 -19.60
C GLN A 56 -6.78 -5.88 -19.07
N ARG A 57 -5.77 -5.70 -19.93
CA ARG A 57 -4.36 -5.82 -19.56
C ARG A 57 -3.98 -4.82 -18.47
N GLN A 58 -4.37 -3.56 -18.61
CA GLN A 58 -4.12 -2.53 -17.59
C GLN A 58 -4.80 -2.87 -16.26
N LYS A 59 -6.03 -3.40 -16.29
CA LYS A 59 -6.74 -3.80 -15.09
C LYS A 59 -6.05 -4.96 -14.37
N LEU A 60 -5.56 -5.95 -15.12
CA LEU A 60 -4.79 -7.07 -14.54
C LEU A 60 -3.48 -6.59 -13.92
N GLU A 61 -2.73 -5.72 -14.62
CA GLU A 61 -1.50 -5.13 -14.10
C GLU A 61 -1.75 -4.34 -12.80
N GLN A 62 -2.82 -3.53 -12.75
CA GLN A 62 -3.20 -2.80 -11.54
C GLN A 62 -3.59 -3.73 -10.40
N GLN A 63 -4.34 -4.81 -10.69
CA GLN A 63 -4.73 -5.79 -9.68
C GLN A 63 -3.51 -6.53 -9.11
N GLU A 64 -2.54 -6.89 -9.95
CA GLU A 64 -1.28 -7.51 -9.55
C GLU A 64 -0.48 -6.57 -8.64
N GLN A 65 -0.32 -5.30 -9.03
CA GLN A 65 0.37 -4.29 -8.21
C GLN A 65 -0.28 -4.12 -6.83
N LEU A 66 -1.61 -4.03 -6.77
CA LEU A 66 -2.34 -3.93 -5.50
C LEU A 66 -2.16 -5.18 -4.63
N SER A 67 -2.12 -6.37 -5.24
CA SER A 67 -1.89 -7.62 -4.51
C SER A 67 -0.49 -7.69 -3.91
N ILE A 68 0.52 -7.23 -4.65
CA ILE A 68 1.90 -7.15 -4.19
C ILE A 68 2.03 -6.14 -3.05
N GLU A 69 1.41 -4.97 -3.20
CA GLU A 69 1.41 -3.94 -2.16
C GLU A 69 0.74 -4.44 -0.87
N LYS A 70 -0.42 -5.11 -0.99
CA LYS A 70 -1.12 -5.71 0.14
C LYS A 70 -0.23 -6.73 0.86
N LEU A 71 0.43 -7.63 0.12
CA LEU A 71 1.34 -8.62 0.71
C LEU A 71 2.52 -7.96 1.41
N ARG A 72 3.06 -6.87 0.83
CA ARG A 72 4.15 -6.10 1.43
C ARG A 72 3.72 -5.44 2.74
N LEU A 73 2.52 -4.86 2.78
CA LEU A 73 1.94 -4.29 4.00
C LEU A 73 1.69 -5.36 5.06
N GLU A 74 1.17 -6.53 4.68
CA GLU A 74 0.93 -7.65 5.61
C GLU A 74 2.24 -8.20 6.21
N MET A 75 3.29 -8.31 5.40
CA MET A 75 4.64 -8.66 5.89
C MET A 75 5.18 -7.61 6.86
N GLU A 76 5.02 -6.31 6.56
CA GLU A 76 5.51 -5.25 7.43
C GLU A 76 4.72 -5.18 8.75
N LEU A 77 3.41 -5.37 8.71
CA LEU A 77 2.58 -5.52 9.91
C LEU A 77 3.02 -6.71 10.75
N SER A 78 3.30 -7.86 10.11
CA SER A 78 3.82 -9.05 10.79
C SER A 78 5.20 -8.79 11.42
N ARG A 79 6.08 -8.05 10.74
CA ARG A 79 7.38 -7.63 11.29
C ARG A 79 7.20 -6.74 12.50
N ILE A 80 6.33 -5.72 12.43
CA ILE A 80 6.04 -4.83 13.55
C ILE A 80 5.44 -5.62 14.71
N ALA A 81 4.49 -6.52 14.46
CA ALA A 81 3.90 -7.38 15.48
C ALA A 81 4.98 -8.24 16.17
N ASN A 82 5.87 -8.88 15.40
CA ASN A 82 6.97 -9.68 15.95
C ASN A 82 8.02 -8.83 16.69
N GLN A 83 8.34 -7.63 16.20
CA GLN A 83 9.23 -6.69 16.90
C GLN A 83 8.60 -6.21 18.21
N SER A 84 7.29 -5.94 18.22
CA SER A 84 6.55 -5.57 19.43
C SER A 84 6.49 -6.73 20.44
N ALA A 85 6.30 -7.97 19.98
CA ALA A 85 6.36 -9.15 20.82
C ALA A 85 7.76 -9.39 21.41
N ASN A 86 8.82 -9.15 20.62
CA ASN A 86 10.21 -9.25 21.10
C ASN A 86 10.61 -8.08 22.01
N GLN A 87 10.10 -6.87 21.81
CA GLN A 87 10.29 -5.76 22.75
C GLN A 87 9.55 -6.01 24.07
N ASN A 88 8.34 -6.57 24.04
CA ASN A 88 7.62 -6.96 25.26
C ASN A 88 8.27 -8.17 25.97
N ASN A 89 8.90 -9.10 25.24
CA ASN A 89 9.68 -10.19 25.83
C ASN A 89 11.08 -9.77 26.33
N GLY A 90 11.67 -8.72 25.77
CA GLY A 90 12.94 -8.13 26.23
C GLY A 90 12.77 -7.06 27.33
N GLN A 91 11.58 -6.47 27.44
CA GLN A 91 11.22 -5.44 28.42
C GLN A 91 10.08 -5.86 29.36
N THR A 92 9.93 -7.16 29.62
CA THR A 92 9.87 -7.54 31.04
C THR A 92 11.28 -7.34 31.60
N SER A 93 11.82 -6.10 31.61
CA SER A 93 11.79 -5.28 32.82
C SER A 93 11.06 -6.03 33.92
N ARG A 94 11.79 -7.00 34.47
CA ARG A 94 11.53 -7.69 35.71
C ARG A 94 11.08 -6.57 36.65
N VAL A 95 9.77 -6.39 36.80
CA VAL A 95 9.23 -5.65 37.93
C VAL A 95 9.65 -6.56 39.07
N LYS A 96 10.88 -6.34 39.54
CA LYS A 96 11.44 -7.04 40.68
C LYS A 96 10.37 -6.83 41.72
N SER A 97 9.75 -7.91 42.17
CA SER A 97 8.70 -7.80 43.18
C SER A 97 9.29 -6.98 44.34
N LEU A 98 8.44 -6.24 45.06
CA LEU A 98 8.93 -5.46 46.20
C LEU A 98 9.78 -6.34 47.15
N ASP A 99 9.44 -7.63 47.25
CA ASP A 99 10.23 -8.63 47.96
C ASP A 99 11.63 -8.86 47.36
N GLU A 100 11.76 -9.02 46.04
CA GLU A 100 13.08 -9.13 45.38
C GLU A 100 13.94 -7.87 45.60
N ILE A 101 13.33 -6.68 45.52
CA ILE A 101 14.02 -5.41 45.77
C ILE A 101 14.47 -5.35 47.24
N VAL A 102 13.58 -5.67 48.18
CA VAL A 102 13.89 -5.71 49.62
C VAL A 102 14.99 -6.73 49.93
N LYS A 103 14.97 -7.92 49.30
CA LYS A 103 16.05 -8.91 49.42
C LYS A 103 17.38 -8.36 48.93
N MET A 104 17.43 -7.71 47.76
CA MET A 104 18.65 -7.09 47.22
C MET A 104 19.17 -5.96 48.10
N VAL A 105 18.30 -5.06 48.58
CA VAL A 105 18.69 -3.96 49.46
C VAL A 105 19.23 -4.49 50.79
N ARG A 106 18.58 -5.50 51.39
CA ARG A 106 19.08 -6.15 52.61
C ARG A 106 20.44 -6.80 52.39
N LEU A 107 20.62 -7.53 51.29
CA LEU A 107 21.90 -8.14 50.93
C LEU A 107 23.03 -7.11 50.79
N LEU A 108 22.77 -6.00 50.11
CA LEU A 108 23.76 -4.93 49.89
C LEU A 108 24.08 -4.11 51.15
N THR A 109 23.22 -4.16 52.17
CA THR A 109 23.36 -3.39 53.41
C THR A 109 23.85 -4.22 54.60
N VAL A 110 24.11 -5.52 54.42
CA VAL A 110 24.70 -6.35 55.48
C VAL A 110 26.11 -5.85 55.79
N LYS A 111 26.35 -5.44 57.03
CA LYS A 111 27.67 -5.00 57.48
C LYS A 111 28.61 -6.17 57.59
N VAL A 112 29.78 -6.06 56.95
CA VAL A 112 30.86 -7.04 57.07
C VAL A 112 31.47 -6.98 58.48
N PRO A 113 31.57 -8.10 59.21
CA PRO A 113 32.17 -8.13 60.55
C PRO A 113 33.67 -7.88 60.51
N ASN A 114 34.17 -7.08 61.47
CA ASN A 114 35.60 -6.79 61.62
C ASN A 114 36.29 -7.72 62.64
N LYS A 115 35.55 -8.66 63.23
CA LYS A 115 36.02 -9.60 64.28
C LYS A 115 35.59 -11.02 63.94
N SER A 116 36.39 -12.01 64.33
CA SER A 116 36.17 -13.44 64.04
C SER A 116 34.80 -13.95 64.48
N ASP A 117 34.28 -13.43 65.60
CA ASP A 117 33.09 -13.99 66.25
C ASP A 117 31.78 -13.50 65.59
N GLY A 118 31.86 -12.51 64.69
CA GLY A 118 30.69 -11.95 63.99
C GLY A 118 30.35 -12.63 62.67
N TRP A 119 31.22 -13.51 62.16
CA TRP A 119 31.05 -14.13 60.84
C TRP A 119 29.87 -15.10 60.78
N GLU A 120 29.60 -15.84 61.85
CA GLU A 120 28.48 -16.78 61.91
C GLU A 120 27.11 -16.08 61.77
N TYR A 121 26.95 -14.93 62.44
CA TYR A 121 25.75 -14.09 62.34
C TYR A 121 25.63 -13.40 60.98
N PHE A 122 26.75 -13.02 60.38
CA PHE A 122 26.79 -12.44 59.04
C PHE A 122 26.30 -13.45 57.99
N PHE A 123 26.83 -14.67 57.98
CA PHE A 123 26.40 -15.72 57.04
C PHE A 123 24.96 -16.16 57.28
N SER A 124 24.52 -16.26 58.54
CA SER A 124 23.11 -16.55 58.86
C SER A 124 22.17 -15.46 58.34
N SER A 125 22.61 -14.19 58.32
CA SER A 125 21.83 -13.08 57.77
C SER A 125 21.79 -13.10 56.25
N LEU A 126 22.90 -13.49 55.60
CA LEU A 126 22.95 -13.72 54.16
C LEU A 126 22.03 -14.87 53.75
N GLU A 127 22.10 -16.01 54.42
CA GLU A 127 21.29 -17.20 54.10
C GLU A 127 19.78 -16.90 54.15
N LYS A 128 19.35 -16.11 55.14
CA LYS A 128 17.96 -15.62 55.25
C LYS A 128 17.57 -14.63 54.15
N GLY A 129 18.52 -13.92 53.55
CA GLY A 129 18.28 -13.02 52.42
C GLY A 129 18.21 -13.74 51.07
N PHE A 130 18.81 -14.93 50.96
CA PHE A 130 18.84 -15.75 49.74
C PHE A 130 17.69 -16.77 49.63
N ARG A 131 17.12 -17.25 50.75
CA ARG A 131 15.82 -17.98 50.75
C ARG A 131 14.65 -17.04 50.51
#